data_AF-A0A7S3C3L7-F1
#
_entry.id   AF-A0A7S3C3L7-F1
#
_cell.length_a   1.000
_cell.length_b   1.000
_cell.length_c   1.000
_cell.angle_alpha   90.00
_cell.angle_beta   90.00
_cell.angle_gamma   90.00
#
_symmetry.space_group_name_H-M   'P 1'
#
loop_
_entity.id
_entity.type
_entity.pdbx_description
1 polymer ?
#
loop_
_entity_poly.entity_id
_entity_poly.type
_entity_poly.pdbx_seq_one_letter_code
_entity_poly.pdbx_strand_id
1 'polypeptide(L)'
;MKGKLDLLLRSLERVPWQLSGAVGFVSLIGVGFAAETSNRDAPADAAAGAPLSVSTSLSAGSIERLRTSGFVVIDHTLSDHTLATARAECAALSARSAFEPTEQHSAAVRSDSIMWLDSESAITNGTGLSAALQGLRGIAVHLASSERATWHGFAGRCSGHEELSLGVTRAAQLACYSVRRDERATADGRIRGVGSCEDSMEGECGGGAPDGQAVRPEQPDLSRPRGQATAERPTVERPTAELEGGPRTGDALRGAPLDVPIVDCGAIAVVTPPSEQPGGPRYVPHRDGIASLGPQGLFLPGIFMRELTAVLYLNEPLESPPPPVVTCRAERGARLAAAGSLLIYVGTDAGDTTGVTASSVVEIAPVGGRLVLFDSRTILHEVTPHTNPHADRIALTLWIGGPHNLTTLLQWIGRLAVSCRPAWASGR
;
A
#
# COMPACT_ATOMS: atom_id res chain seq x y z
N MET A 1 51.69 -36.00 -15.60
CA MET A 1 50.53 -35.46 -14.86
C MET A 1 50.87 -34.21 -14.04
N LYS A 2 52.00 -34.13 -13.31
CA LYS A 2 52.42 -32.92 -12.55
C LYS A 2 52.40 -31.60 -13.36
N GLY A 3 52.89 -31.60 -14.60
CA GLY A 3 52.94 -30.38 -15.42
C GLY A 3 51.58 -29.81 -15.88
N LYS A 4 50.52 -30.63 -15.96
CA LYS A 4 49.17 -30.12 -16.30
C LYS A 4 48.45 -29.54 -15.08
N LEU A 5 48.75 -30.04 -13.89
CA LEU A 5 48.22 -29.53 -12.63
C LEU A 5 48.82 -28.16 -12.29
N ASP A 6 50.13 -27.99 -12.49
CA ASP A 6 50.81 -26.69 -12.31
C ASP A 6 50.29 -25.60 -13.27
N LEU A 7 49.88 -25.98 -14.48
CA LEU A 7 49.33 -25.05 -15.47
C LEU A 7 47.89 -24.63 -15.12
N LEU A 8 47.10 -25.56 -14.55
CA LEU A 8 45.77 -25.26 -14.01
C LEU A 8 45.84 -24.37 -12.77
N LEU A 9 46.77 -24.66 -11.85
CA LEU A 9 46.96 -23.87 -10.62
C LEU A 9 47.47 -22.46 -10.91
N ARG A 10 48.42 -22.28 -11.85
CA ARG A 10 48.88 -20.94 -12.29
C ARG A 10 47.83 -20.15 -13.07
N SER A 11 46.87 -20.84 -13.71
CA SER A 11 45.74 -20.18 -14.37
C SER A 11 44.69 -19.71 -13.35
N LEU A 12 44.54 -20.43 -12.24
CA LEU A 12 43.67 -20.05 -11.12
C LEU A 12 44.24 -18.89 -10.29
N GLU A 13 45.56 -18.81 -10.11
CA GLU A 13 46.23 -17.65 -9.49
C GLU A 13 46.13 -16.35 -10.32
N ARG A 14 45.74 -16.45 -11.60
CA ARG A 14 45.51 -15.32 -12.50
C ARG A 14 44.04 -15.00 -12.71
N VAL A 15 43.12 -15.62 -11.97
CA VAL A 15 41.76 -15.08 -11.90
C VAL A 15 41.91 -13.75 -11.19
N PRO A 16 41.79 -12.61 -11.89
CA PRO A 16 42.01 -11.32 -11.27
C PRO A 16 41.01 -11.23 -10.12
N TRP A 17 41.42 -10.70 -8.97
CA TRP A 17 40.54 -10.37 -7.85
C TRP A 17 39.27 -9.61 -8.30
N GLN A 18 39.30 -8.97 -9.47
CA GLN A 18 38.18 -8.36 -10.17
C GLN A 18 37.09 -9.35 -10.60
N LEU A 19 37.44 -10.58 -11.04
CA LEU A 19 36.47 -11.64 -11.35
C LEU A 19 35.84 -12.22 -10.08
N SER A 20 36.62 -12.49 -9.03
CA SER A 20 36.07 -12.92 -7.74
C SER A 20 35.20 -11.84 -7.10
N GLY A 21 35.61 -10.57 -7.22
CA GLY A 21 34.82 -9.41 -6.81
C GLY A 21 33.53 -9.27 -7.61
N ALA A 22 33.58 -9.44 -8.94
CA ALA A 22 32.40 -9.41 -9.79
C ALA A 22 31.43 -10.57 -9.49
N VAL A 23 31.92 -11.79 -9.30
CA VAL A 23 31.11 -12.95 -8.92
C VAL A 23 30.49 -12.76 -7.53
N GLY A 24 31.26 -12.28 -6.56
CA GLY A 24 30.76 -11.96 -5.22
C GLY A 24 29.69 -10.86 -5.24
N PHE A 25 29.92 -9.80 -6.00
CA PHE A 25 28.98 -8.68 -6.18
C PHE A 25 27.68 -9.12 -6.87
N VAL A 26 27.78 -9.87 -7.98
CA VAL A 26 26.62 -10.46 -8.67
C VAL A 26 25.85 -11.40 -7.75
N SER A 27 26.54 -12.16 -6.89
CA SER A 27 25.89 -13.06 -5.93
C SER A 27 25.12 -12.29 -4.85
N LEU A 28 25.72 -11.24 -4.26
CA LEU A 28 25.05 -10.41 -3.23
C LEU A 28 23.79 -9.72 -3.77
N ILE A 29 23.91 -9.13 -4.96
CA ILE A 29 22.80 -8.47 -5.64
C ILE A 29 21.73 -9.49 -6.06
N GLY A 30 22.19 -10.63 -6.59
CA GLY A 30 21.32 -11.72 -7.04
C GLY A 30 20.46 -12.28 -5.91
N VAL A 31 20.98 -12.38 -4.68
CA VAL A 31 20.22 -12.86 -3.52
C VAL A 31 19.07 -11.92 -3.16
N GLY A 32 19.30 -10.61 -3.13
CA GLY A 32 18.24 -9.63 -2.87
C GLY A 32 17.13 -9.68 -3.92
N PHE A 33 17.51 -9.79 -5.19
CA PHE A 33 16.53 -9.92 -6.28
C PHE A 33 15.79 -11.24 -6.26
N ALA A 34 16.48 -12.35 -5.99
CA ALA A 34 15.85 -13.66 -5.86
C ALA A 34 14.85 -13.64 -4.71
N ALA A 35 15.21 -13.08 -3.55
CA ALA A 35 14.32 -12.96 -2.40
C ALA A 35 13.07 -12.12 -2.73
N GLU A 36 13.24 -10.93 -3.33
CA GLU A 36 12.12 -10.07 -3.74
C GLU A 36 11.23 -10.75 -4.80
N THR A 37 11.84 -11.43 -5.79
CA THR A 37 11.12 -12.16 -6.85
C THR A 37 10.34 -13.35 -6.28
N SER A 38 10.95 -14.11 -5.36
CA SER A 38 10.30 -15.24 -4.70
C SER A 38 9.18 -14.82 -3.74
N ASN A 39 9.15 -13.55 -3.34
CA ASN A 39 8.08 -12.97 -2.53
C ASN A 39 6.96 -12.32 -3.38
N ARG A 40 6.96 -12.57 -4.70
CA ARG A 40 5.94 -12.12 -5.62
C ARG A 40 5.13 -13.29 -6.15
N ASP A 41 3.85 -13.05 -6.32
CA ASP A 41 2.94 -13.97 -7.01
C ASP A 41 2.66 -13.44 -8.43
N ALA A 42 2.30 -14.36 -9.33
CA ALA A 42 1.75 -13.97 -10.63
C ALA A 42 0.40 -13.28 -10.42
N PRO A 43 -0.07 -12.42 -11.36
CA PRO A 43 -1.34 -11.70 -11.19
C PRO A 43 -2.52 -12.65 -10.97
N ALA A 44 -2.59 -13.74 -11.73
CA ALA A 44 -3.65 -14.74 -11.60
C ALA A 44 -3.68 -15.38 -10.21
N ASP A 45 -2.52 -15.80 -9.69
CA ASP A 45 -2.39 -16.38 -8.35
C ASP A 45 -2.71 -15.35 -7.27
N ALA A 46 -2.30 -14.10 -7.46
CA ALA A 46 -2.56 -13.02 -6.54
C ALA A 46 -4.06 -12.68 -6.42
N ALA A 47 -4.86 -12.97 -7.46
CA ALA A 47 -6.31 -12.80 -7.47
C ALA A 47 -7.09 -14.07 -7.12
N ALA A 48 -6.46 -15.26 -7.11
CA ALA A 48 -7.15 -16.54 -6.92
C ALA A 48 -7.86 -16.69 -5.56
N GLY A 49 -7.52 -15.85 -4.57
CA GLY A 49 -8.17 -15.79 -3.26
C GLY A 49 -9.17 -14.65 -3.08
N ALA A 50 -9.36 -13.78 -4.08
CA ALA A 50 -10.23 -12.63 -3.95
C ALA A 50 -11.71 -13.05 -4.10
N PRO A 51 -12.56 -12.87 -3.08
CA PRO A 51 -13.99 -13.04 -3.27
C PRO A 51 -14.47 -12.06 -4.34
N LEU A 52 -15.27 -12.55 -5.30
CA LEU A 52 -15.81 -11.76 -6.43
C LEU A 52 -16.49 -10.44 -5.99
N SER A 53 -16.92 -10.37 -4.73
CA SER A 53 -17.58 -9.21 -4.12
C SER A 53 -16.65 -8.03 -3.82
N VAL A 54 -15.33 -8.23 -3.76
CA VAL A 54 -14.35 -7.15 -3.51
C VAL A 54 -13.66 -6.81 -4.83
N SER A 55 -14.45 -6.33 -5.79
CA SER A 55 -13.91 -5.95 -7.08
C SER A 55 -13.44 -4.50 -7.02
N THR A 56 -12.15 -4.31 -6.71
CA THR A 56 -11.42 -3.10 -7.08
C THR A 56 -11.29 -3.06 -8.60
N SER A 57 -12.40 -2.85 -9.29
CA SER A 57 -12.42 -2.86 -10.75
C SER A 57 -11.79 -1.57 -11.26
N LEU A 58 -10.75 -1.71 -12.07
CA LEU A 58 -10.19 -0.57 -12.81
C LEU A 58 -10.97 -0.38 -14.10
N SER A 59 -11.63 0.76 -14.24
CA SER A 59 -12.23 1.14 -15.51
C SER A 59 -11.15 1.36 -16.57
N ALA A 60 -11.49 1.15 -17.85
CA ALA A 60 -10.57 1.46 -18.95
C ALA A 60 -10.09 2.92 -18.93
N GLY A 61 -10.96 3.86 -18.52
CA GLY A 61 -10.60 5.27 -18.35
C GLY A 61 -9.59 5.48 -17.22
N SER A 62 -9.71 4.76 -16.10
CA SER A 62 -8.73 4.82 -15.00
C SER A 62 -7.37 4.29 -15.44
N ILE A 63 -7.33 3.21 -16.22
CA ILE A 63 -6.07 2.65 -16.77
C ILE A 63 -5.42 3.63 -17.74
N GLU A 64 -6.20 4.24 -18.63
CA GLU A 64 -5.68 5.22 -19.59
C GLU A 64 -5.18 6.49 -18.89
N ARG A 65 -5.90 6.97 -17.86
CA ARG A 65 -5.41 8.06 -17.02
C ARG A 65 -4.10 7.69 -16.34
N LEU A 66 -4.04 6.56 -15.64
CA LEU A 66 -2.81 6.08 -15.00
C LEU A 66 -1.64 6.04 -15.99
N ARG A 67 -1.86 5.56 -17.23
CA ARG A 67 -0.85 5.50 -18.28
C ARG A 67 -0.35 6.89 -18.72
N THR A 68 -1.25 7.86 -18.85
CA THR A 68 -0.98 9.18 -19.43
C THR A 68 -0.49 10.21 -18.41
N SER A 69 -1.07 10.24 -17.22
CA SER A 69 -0.69 11.16 -16.14
C SER A 69 0.36 10.58 -15.18
N GLY A 70 0.58 9.27 -15.22
CA GLY A 70 1.44 8.56 -14.27
C GLY A 70 0.77 8.27 -12.92
N PHE A 71 -0.48 8.70 -12.69
CA PHE A 71 -1.23 8.38 -11.47
C PHE A 71 -2.76 8.43 -11.67
N VAL A 72 -3.51 7.74 -10.81
CA VAL A 72 -4.98 7.84 -10.75
C VAL A 72 -5.48 7.73 -9.32
N VAL A 73 -6.56 8.44 -9.00
CA VAL A 73 -7.28 8.36 -7.72
C VAL A 73 -8.67 7.78 -7.98
N ILE A 74 -9.09 6.82 -7.14
CA ILE A 74 -10.36 6.11 -7.26
C ILE A 74 -11.01 6.08 -5.88
N ASP A 75 -12.16 6.73 -5.74
CA ASP A 75 -12.94 6.73 -4.51
C ASP A 75 -13.88 5.52 -4.42
N HIS A 76 -14.33 5.22 -3.20
CA HIS A 76 -15.27 4.13 -2.92
C HIS A 76 -14.81 2.76 -3.44
N THR A 77 -13.51 2.49 -3.36
CA THR A 77 -12.91 1.22 -3.79
C THR A 77 -13.33 0.06 -2.87
N LEU A 78 -13.65 0.36 -1.61
CA LEU A 78 -14.21 -0.59 -0.66
C LEU A 78 -15.68 -0.27 -0.41
N SER A 79 -16.49 -1.30 -0.16
CA SER A 79 -17.82 -1.11 0.41
C SER A 79 -17.72 -0.51 1.82
N ASP A 80 -18.71 0.27 2.25
CA ASP A 80 -18.74 0.86 3.59
C ASP A 80 -18.60 -0.19 4.70
N HIS A 81 -19.23 -1.36 4.52
CA HIS A 81 -19.12 -2.49 5.44
C HIS A 81 -17.69 -3.05 5.51
N THR A 82 -17.04 -3.25 4.35
CA THR A 82 -15.65 -3.73 4.30
C THR A 82 -14.70 -2.73 4.93
N LEU A 83 -14.87 -1.43 4.62
CA LEU A 83 -14.07 -0.35 5.18
C LEU A 83 -14.24 -0.26 6.71
N ALA A 84 -15.47 -0.26 7.21
CA ALA A 84 -15.75 -0.22 8.66
C ALA A 84 -15.15 -1.43 9.38
N THR A 85 -15.28 -2.63 8.80
CA THR A 85 -14.69 -3.86 9.36
C THR A 85 -13.16 -3.78 9.39
N ALA A 86 -12.52 -3.40 8.28
CA ALA A 86 -11.06 -3.27 8.21
C ALA A 86 -10.52 -2.26 9.22
N ARG A 87 -11.25 -1.16 9.45
CA ARG A 87 -10.91 -0.14 10.45
C ARG A 87 -10.97 -0.66 11.88
N ALA A 88 -12.02 -1.38 12.23
CA ALA A 88 -12.15 -2.00 13.54
C ALA A 88 -10.99 -2.98 13.79
N GLU A 89 -10.58 -3.73 12.78
CA GLU A 89 -9.43 -4.62 12.83
C GLU A 89 -8.11 -3.86 13.00
N CYS A 90 -7.89 -2.74 12.29
CA CYS A 90 -6.73 -1.87 12.50
C CYS A 90 -6.69 -1.28 13.92
N ALA A 91 -7.84 -0.87 14.47
CA ALA A 91 -7.92 -0.37 15.83
C ALA A 91 -7.54 -1.47 16.85
N ALA A 92 -8.01 -2.71 16.63
CA ALA A 92 -7.64 -3.86 17.45
C ALA A 92 -6.13 -4.19 17.34
N LEU A 93 -5.54 -4.09 16.15
CA LEU A 93 -4.10 -4.23 15.91
C LEU A 93 -3.29 -3.17 16.66
N SER A 94 -3.75 -1.93 16.64
CA SER A 94 -3.11 -0.83 17.37
C SER A 94 -3.21 -1.03 18.88
N ALA A 95 -4.38 -1.44 19.38
CA ALA A 95 -4.61 -1.69 20.81
C ALA A 95 -3.72 -2.80 21.40
N ARG A 96 -3.30 -3.76 20.58
CA ARG A 96 -2.38 -4.84 20.96
C ARG A 96 -0.91 -4.57 20.62
N SER A 97 -0.58 -3.33 20.22
CA SER A 97 0.77 -2.92 19.82
C SER A 97 1.39 -3.79 18.71
N ALA A 98 0.57 -4.22 17.73
CA ALA A 98 1.06 -5.03 16.61
C ALA A 98 1.84 -4.22 15.56
N PHE A 99 1.82 -2.89 15.65
CA PHE A 99 2.59 -2.01 14.78
C PHE A 99 3.97 -1.75 15.38
N GLU A 100 4.99 -1.89 14.55
CA GLU A 100 6.38 -1.63 14.93
C GLU A 100 6.83 -0.28 14.34
N PRO A 101 7.64 0.52 15.06
CA PRO A 101 8.27 1.68 14.47
C PRO A 101 9.10 1.28 13.26
N THR A 102 9.03 2.05 12.17
CA THR A 102 9.81 1.71 10.97
C THR A 102 11.33 1.77 11.24
N GLU A 103 12.06 0.72 10.85
CA GLU A 103 13.52 0.64 11.00
C GLU A 103 14.29 1.46 9.94
N GLN A 104 13.59 2.10 8.99
CA GLN A 104 14.24 2.77 7.86
C GLN A 104 15.05 4.01 8.28
N HIS A 105 16.38 3.85 8.31
CA HIS A 105 17.52 4.77 8.12
C HIS A 105 17.49 6.24 8.63
N SER A 106 16.51 6.64 9.44
CA SER A 106 16.52 7.74 10.42
C SER A 106 15.07 8.20 10.62
N ALA A 107 14.73 8.63 11.84
CA ALA A 107 13.48 9.34 12.12
C ALA A 107 13.29 10.62 11.27
N ALA A 108 14.32 11.05 10.54
CA ALA A 108 14.25 12.16 9.60
C ALA A 108 13.51 11.80 8.30
N VAL A 109 13.52 10.52 7.88
CA VAL A 109 12.87 10.07 6.63
C VAL A 109 11.40 9.78 6.87
N ARG A 110 11.11 8.97 7.89
CA ARG A 110 9.76 8.53 8.21
C ARG A 110 9.62 8.31 9.71
N SER A 111 8.45 8.58 10.24
CA SER A 111 8.19 8.48 11.68
C SER A 111 6.82 7.86 12.00
N ASP A 112 6.29 7.05 11.08
CA ASP A 112 5.09 6.24 11.28
C ASP A 112 5.43 4.87 11.88
N SER A 113 4.39 4.14 12.27
CA SER A 113 4.49 2.74 12.66
C SER A 113 3.92 1.86 11.56
N ILE A 114 4.59 0.76 11.24
CA ILE A 114 4.21 -0.14 10.15
C ILE A 114 3.98 -1.56 10.67
N MET A 115 3.18 -2.31 9.92
CA MET A 115 3.03 -3.75 10.04
C MET A 115 3.01 -4.34 8.64
N TRP A 116 3.66 -5.49 8.45
CA TRP A 116 3.56 -6.25 7.21
C TRP A 116 2.36 -7.20 7.29
N LEU A 117 1.52 -7.15 6.27
CA LEU A 117 0.29 -7.93 6.19
C LEU A 117 0.33 -8.82 4.94
N ASP A 118 0.62 -10.10 5.13
CA ASP A 118 0.43 -11.13 4.11
C ASP A 118 -1.00 -11.72 4.17
N SER A 119 -1.34 -12.60 3.22
CA SER A 119 -2.67 -13.21 3.15
C SER A 119 -3.03 -13.99 4.41
N GLU A 120 -2.08 -14.71 5.01
CA GLU A 120 -2.32 -15.54 6.22
C GLU A 120 -2.57 -14.67 7.45
N SER A 121 -1.74 -13.64 7.63
CA SER A 121 -1.86 -12.64 8.67
C SER A 121 -3.15 -11.84 8.50
N ALA A 122 -3.51 -11.46 7.27
CA ALA A 122 -4.75 -10.75 6.99
C ALA A 122 -5.98 -11.57 7.40
N ILE A 123 -6.04 -12.84 7.02
CA ILE A 123 -7.12 -13.77 7.40
C ILE A 123 -7.21 -13.92 8.92
N THR A 124 -6.07 -14.07 9.58
CA THR A 124 -6.02 -14.22 11.05
C THR A 124 -6.47 -12.95 11.77
N ASN A 125 -6.22 -11.79 11.18
CA ASN A 125 -6.60 -10.48 11.75
C ASN A 125 -8.04 -10.08 11.44
N GLY A 126 -8.67 -10.70 10.45
CA GLY A 126 -10.10 -10.61 10.22
C GLY A 126 -10.48 -10.54 8.75
N THR A 127 -11.77 -10.28 8.51
CA THR A 127 -12.34 -10.35 7.15
C THR A 127 -12.22 -9.04 6.40
N GLY A 128 -12.12 -7.90 7.09
CA GLY A 128 -12.03 -6.57 6.48
C GLY A 128 -10.67 -6.30 5.84
N LEU A 129 -9.59 -6.50 6.59
CA LEU A 129 -8.21 -6.36 6.13
C LEU A 129 -7.86 -7.40 5.06
N SER A 130 -8.35 -8.63 5.22
CA SER A 130 -8.22 -9.66 4.19
C SER A 130 -8.90 -9.23 2.89
N ALA A 131 -10.14 -8.75 2.95
CA ALA A 131 -10.82 -8.20 1.79
C ALA A 131 -10.06 -7.02 1.15
N ALA A 132 -9.61 -6.05 1.94
CA ALA A 132 -8.85 -4.90 1.44
C ALA A 132 -7.55 -5.31 0.73
N LEU A 133 -6.79 -6.24 1.32
CA LEU A 133 -5.57 -6.78 0.72
C LEU A 133 -5.85 -7.52 -0.58
N GLN A 134 -6.88 -8.37 -0.61
CA GLN A 134 -7.27 -9.09 -1.83
C GLN A 134 -7.71 -8.12 -2.94
N GLY A 135 -8.46 -7.07 -2.59
CA GLY A 135 -8.84 -6.01 -3.53
C GLY A 135 -7.63 -5.30 -4.14
N LEU A 136 -6.58 -5.01 -3.35
CA LEU A 136 -5.33 -4.46 -3.87
C LEU A 136 -4.59 -5.44 -4.77
N ARG A 137 -4.49 -6.72 -4.36
CA ARG A 137 -3.80 -7.75 -5.13
C ARG A 137 -4.48 -8.03 -6.49
N GLY A 138 -5.81 -7.90 -6.55
CA GLY A 138 -6.59 -8.04 -7.78
C GLY A 138 -6.32 -6.97 -8.85
N ILE A 139 -5.72 -5.83 -8.50
CA ILE A 139 -5.41 -4.74 -9.44
C ILE A 139 -4.53 -5.23 -10.60
N ALA A 140 -3.55 -6.09 -10.33
CA ALA A 140 -2.63 -6.57 -11.36
C ALA A 140 -3.35 -7.39 -12.45
N VAL A 141 -4.42 -8.12 -12.09
CA VAL A 141 -5.24 -8.84 -13.07
C VAL A 141 -6.00 -7.86 -13.96
N HIS A 142 -6.55 -6.79 -13.40
CA HIS A 142 -7.23 -5.77 -14.20
C HIS A 142 -6.28 -5.05 -15.18
N LEU A 143 -5.02 -4.83 -14.76
CA LEU A 143 -3.98 -4.28 -15.62
C LEU A 143 -3.59 -5.25 -16.76
N ALA A 144 -3.52 -6.55 -16.47
CA ALA A 144 -3.16 -7.57 -17.47
C ALA A 144 -4.31 -7.90 -18.45
N SER A 145 -5.55 -7.95 -17.96
CA SER A 145 -6.70 -8.49 -18.71
C SER A 145 -7.49 -7.46 -19.55
N SER A 146 -7.12 -6.19 -19.53
CA SER A 146 -7.86 -5.15 -20.26
C SER A 146 -7.69 -5.31 -21.78
N GLU A 147 -8.65 -5.95 -22.46
CA GLU A 147 -8.66 -6.21 -23.92
C GLU A 147 -8.43 -4.95 -24.77
N ARG A 148 -8.74 -3.76 -24.24
CA ARG A 148 -8.60 -2.48 -24.94
C ARG A 148 -7.42 -1.63 -24.46
N ALA A 149 -6.76 -2.04 -23.38
CA ALA A 149 -5.71 -1.25 -22.75
C ALA A 149 -4.76 -2.14 -21.94
N THR A 150 -4.27 -3.23 -22.52
CA THR A 150 -3.26 -4.09 -21.90
C THR A 150 -2.15 -3.21 -21.31
N TRP A 151 -1.81 -3.46 -20.05
CA TRP A 151 -0.80 -2.67 -19.37
C TRP A 151 0.57 -2.94 -19.99
N HIS A 152 1.04 -2.02 -20.82
CA HIS A 152 2.38 -2.02 -21.40
C HIS A 152 3.36 -1.15 -20.59
N GLY A 153 3.01 -0.84 -19.34
CA GLY A 153 3.71 0.15 -18.53
C GLY A 153 3.27 1.58 -18.82
N PHE A 154 3.98 2.52 -18.20
CA PHE A 154 3.80 3.95 -18.44
C PHE A 154 4.38 4.35 -19.81
N ALA A 155 3.63 5.17 -20.56
CA ALA A 155 3.90 5.47 -21.96
C ALA A 155 5.33 5.98 -22.19
N GLY A 156 5.99 5.46 -23.24
CA GLY A 156 7.25 6.02 -23.75
C GLY A 156 8.51 5.16 -23.65
N ARG A 157 8.45 3.87 -23.29
CA ARG A 157 9.69 3.08 -23.10
C ARG A 157 9.92 1.84 -23.96
N CYS A 158 8.93 1.28 -24.65
CA CYS A 158 9.20 0.11 -25.50
C CYS A 158 8.38 0.19 -26.79
N SER A 159 9.05 0.43 -27.91
CA SER A 159 8.49 0.27 -29.27
C SER A 159 8.32 -1.21 -29.67
N GLY A 160 8.26 -2.11 -28.70
CA GLY A 160 7.98 -3.53 -28.87
C GLY A 160 6.83 -3.89 -27.93
N HIS A 161 5.75 -4.43 -28.49
CA HIS A 161 4.55 -4.87 -27.79
C HIS A 161 4.79 -6.12 -26.90
N GLU A 162 5.87 -6.15 -26.13
CA GLU A 162 6.09 -7.25 -25.20
C GLU A 162 5.26 -7.02 -23.93
N GLU A 163 4.40 -7.99 -23.63
CA GLU A 163 3.59 -8.03 -22.42
C GLU A 163 4.51 -8.01 -21.19
N LEU A 164 4.31 -7.02 -20.31
CA LEU A 164 5.05 -6.94 -19.06
C LEU A 164 4.49 -7.98 -18.09
N SER A 165 5.35 -8.90 -17.68
CA SER A 165 5.04 -9.84 -16.61
C SER A 165 5.03 -9.08 -15.27
N LEU A 166 3.84 -8.70 -14.80
CA LEU A 166 3.68 -8.00 -13.53
C LEU A 166 3.75 -8.98 -12.37
N GLY A 167 4.70 -8.82 -11.45
CA GLY A 167 4.67 -9.48 -10.15
C GLY A 167 3.90 -8.68 -9.09
N VAL A 168 3.21 -9.36 -8.19
CA VAL A 168 2.49 -8.74 -7.06
C VAL A 168 3.11 -9.20 -5.75
N THR A 169 3.48 -8.27 -4.86
CA THR A 169 4.04 -8.68 -3.56
C THR A 169 3.04 -9.47 -2.72
N ARG A 170 3.50 -10.51 -2.02
CA ARG A 170 2.66 -11.33 -1.14
C ARG A 170 2.11 -10.60 0.06
N ALA A 171 2.91 -9.67 0.58
CA ALA A 171 2.57 -8.82 1.70
C ALA A 171 2.36 -7.37 1.24
N ALA A 172 1.43 -6.69 1.91
CA ALA A 172 1.27 -5.24 1.86
C ALA A 172 1.85 -4.62 3.14
N GLN A 173 2.25 -3.36 3.04
CA GLN A 173 2.62 -2.56 4.20
C GLN A 173 1.39 -1.83 4.73
N LEU A 174 0.97 -2.14 5.95
CA LEU A 174 -0.05 -1.40 6.68
C LEU A 174 0.66 -0.33 7.53
N ALA A 175 0.50 0.94 7.17
CA ALA A 175 1.12 2.07 7.83
C ALA A 175 0.09 2.84 8.68
N CYS A 176 0.44 3.14 9.93
CA CYS A 176 -0.36 3.88 10.88
C CYS A 176 0.40 5.14 11.35
N TYR A 177 -0.25 6.28 11.15
CA TYR A 177 0.21 7.60 11.54
C TYR A 177 -0.68 8.06 12.68
N SER A 178 -0.24 7.81 13.91
CA SER A 178 -0.93 8.25 15.12
C SER A 178 -0.15 9.36 15.79
N VAL A 179 -0.82 10.45 16.15
CA VAL A 179 -0.21 11.44 17.03
C VAL A 179 -0.20 10.82 18.41
N ARG A 180 0.99 10.60 18.99
CA ARG A 180 1.09 10.14 20.38
C ARG A 180 0.30 11.12 21.24
N ARG A 181 -0.79 10.63 21.83
CA ARG A 181 -1.41 11.32 22.96
C ARG A 181 -0.39 11.19 24.07
N ASP A 182 0.34 12.26 24.35
CA ASP A 182 1.22 12.30 25.50
C ASP A 182 0.36 12.01 26.74
N GLU A 183 0.35 10.75 27.19
CA GLU A 183 -0.35 10.30 28.41
C GLU A 183 0.13 11.08 29.65
N ARG A 184 1.24 11.82 29.52
CA ARG A 184 1.78 12.73 30.51
C ARG A 184 0.88 13.93 30.82
N ALA A 185 0.02 14.38 29.89
CA ALA A 185 -0.89 15.49 30.18
C ALA A 185 -1.99 15.10 31.20
N THR A 186 -2.30 13.81 31.35
CA THR A 186 -3.28 13.30 32.33
C THR A 186 -2.68 12.93 33.69
N ALA A 187 -1.37 12.69 33.77
CA ALA A 187 -0.71 12.35 35.04
C ALA A 187 -0.52 13.57 35.96
N ASP A 188 -0.47 14.79 35.39
CA ASP A 188 -0.28 16.03 36.15
C ASP A 188 -1.61 16.67 36.58
N GLY A 189 -2.58 15.83 36.97
CA GLY A 189 -3.89 16.18 37.56
C GLY A 189 -3.85 17.02 38.85
N ARG A 190 -2.80 17.81 39.07
CA ARG A 190 -2.84 19.06 39.84
C ARG A 190 -3.42 20.16 38.95
N ILE A 191 -4.71 20.03 38.64
CA ILE A 191 -5.55 21.22 38.49
C ILE A 191 -5.44 21.93 39.85
N ARG A 192 -4.60 22.97 39.93
CA ARG A 192 -4.67 23.92 41.05
C ARG A 192 -6.10 24.43 41.04
N GLY A 193 -6.87 23.99 42.02
CA GLY A 193 -8.20 24.52 42.28
C GLY A 193 -8.12 26.04 42.20
N VAL A 194 -8.82 26.61 41.23
CA VAL A 194 -9.25 28.00 41.31
C VAL A 194 -10.06 28.06 42.59
N GLY A 195 -9.55 28.79 43.59
CA GLY A 195 -10.20 28.92 44.88
C GLY A 195 -11.62 29.42 44.71
N SER A 196 -12.59 28.56 45.00
CA SER A 196 -13.95 28.98 45.31
C SER A 196 -13.95 29.46 46.77
N CYS A 197 -13.99 30.77 46.96
CA CYS A 197 -14.38 31.38 48.22
C CYS A 197 -15.90 31.27 48.38
N GLU A 198 -16.39 30.14 48.87
CA GLU A 198 -17.74 29.99 49.46
C GLU A 198 -17.58 28.98 50.62
N ASP A 199 -17.34 29.47 51.83
CA ASP A 199 -18.35 29.85 52.83
C ASP A 199 -19.27 28.68 53.23
N SER A 200 -18.87 28.07 54.36
CA SER A 200 -19.71 27.70 55.50
C SER A 200 -21.19 27.38 55.23
N MET A 201 -21.57 26.11 55.30
CA MET A 201 -22.70 25.67 56.15
C MET A 201 -22.61 24.17 56.43
N GLU A 202 -22.60 23.90 57.74
CA GLU A 202 -22.78 22.60 58.35
C GLU A 202 -24.19 22.05 58.09
N GLY A 203 -24.32 20.74 57.94
CA GLY A 203 -25.60 20.08 57.76
C GLY A 203 -25.47 18.56 57.90
N GLU A 204 -25.48 18.09 59.15
CA GLU A 204 -25.66 16.69 59.53
C GLU A 204 -27.03 16.15 59.07
N CYS A 205 -27.03 14.98 58.42
CA CYS A 205 -28.07 13.93 58.40
C CYS A 205 -27.42 12.75 57.63
N GLY A 206 -27.36 11.50 58.08
CA GLY A 206 -28.25 10.75 58.95
C GLY A 206 -28.83 9.56 58.17
N GLY A 207 -28.19 8.39 58.27
CA GLY A 207 -28.86 7.07 58.22
C GLY A 207 -29.12 6.39 56.88
N GLY A 208 -28.86 5.08 56.85
CA GLY A 208 -29.69 4.11 56.10
C GLY A 208 -28.99 3.30 55.00
N ALA A 209 -28.35 2.20 55.39
CA ALA A 209 -28.12 1.07 54.49
C ALA A 209 -29.41 0.24 54.32
N PRO A 210 -29.62 -0.40 53.17
CA PRO A 210 -30.03 -1.80 53.26
C PRO A 210 -29.28 -2.72 52.29
N ASP A 211 -29.09 -3.94 52.79
CA ASP A 211 -28.66 -5.15 52.11
C ASP A 211 -29.41 -5.41 50.80
N GLY A 212 -28.67 -5.80 49.75
CA GLY A 212 -29.20 -6.19 48.46
C GLY A 212 -28.44 -7.40 47.90
N GLN A 213 -29.15 -8.50 47.78
CA GLN A 213 -28.70 -9.86 47.49
C GLN A 213 -27.89 -10.03 46.20
N ALA A 214 -26.83 -10.84 46.26
CA ALA A 214 -26.11 -11.37 45.12
C ALA A 214 -26.91 -12.50 44.45
N VAL A 215 -27.36 -12.26 43.22
CA VAL A 215 -27.95 -13.27 42.33
C VAL A 215 -26.81 -14.03 41.64
N ARG A 216 -26.73 -15.35 41.88
CA ARG A 216 -25.85 -16.27 41.15
C ARG A 216 -26.39 -16.51 39.73
N PRO A 217 -25.57 -16.51 38.68
CA PRO A 217 -25.99 -16.96 37.37
C PRO A 217 -26.05 -18.51 37.31
N GLU A 218 -27.16 -19.03 36.82
CA GLU A 218 -27.37 -20.45 36.51
C GLU A 218 -26.42 -20.90 35.38
N GLN A 219 -25.74 -22.02 35.58
CA GLN A 219 -25.00 -22.72 34.54
C GLN A 219 -25.97 -23.57 33.68
N PRO A 220 -25.87 -23.53 32.34
CA PRO A 220 -26.63 -24.44 31.50
C PRO A 220 -26.02 -25.85 31.49
N ASP A 221 -26.88 -26.83 31.76
CA ASP A 221 -26.67 -28.27 31.68
C ASP A 221 -26.37 -28.73 30.24
N LEU A 222 -25.14 -29.23 30.03
CA LEU A 222 -24.67 -29.81 28.77
C LEU A 222 -24.65 -31.34 28.89
N SER A 223 -25.83 -31.95 28.83
CA SER A 223 -25.97 -33.42 28.87
C SER A 223 -26.99 -33.93 27.85
N ARG A 224 -26.65 -33.95 26.55
CA ARG A 224 -27.33 -34.81 25.57
C ARG A 224 -26.38 -35.39 24.51
N PRO A 225 -26.41 -36.70 24.24
CA PRO A 225 -25.55 -37.35 23.26
C PRO A 225 -26.07 -37.18 21.83
N ARG A 226 -25.15 -36.85 20.90
CA ARG A 226 -25.38 -36.85 19.45
C ARG A 226 -25.51 -38.29 18.95
N GLY A 227 -26.70 -38.65 18.45
CA GLY A 227 -26.91 -39.84 17.64
C GLY A 227 -26.26 -39.71 16.28
N GLN A 228 -25.59 -40.77 15.85
CA GLN A 228 -25.05 -40.96 14.50
C GLN A 228 -26.21 -41.13 13.52
N ALA A 229 -26.23 -40.33 12.44
CA ALA A 229 -27.09 -40.55 11.29
C ALA A 229 -26.20 -40.86 10.08
N THR A 230 -26.34 -42.08 9.56
CA THR A 230 -25.81 -42.55 8.28
C THR A 230 -26.57 -41.89 7.13
N ALA A 231 -25.87 -41.15 6.27
CA ALA A 231 -26.45 -40.57 5.06
C ALA A 231 -26.20 -41.50 3.86
N GLU A 232 -27.28 -42.16 3.41
CA GLU A 232 -27.35 -42.78 2.09
C GLU A 232 -27.49 -41.68 1.01
N ARG A 233 -26.75 -41.84 -0.10
CA ARG A 233 -26.84 -40.98 -1.29
C ARG A 233 -28.12 -41.28 -2.08
N PRO A 234 -28.90 -40.26 -2.48
CA PRO A 234 -29.82 -40.42 -3.59
C PRO A 234 -29.17 -39.95 -4.90
N THR A 235 -29.13 -40.85 -5.87
CA THR A 235 -28.87 -40.59 -7.28
C THR A 235 -30.05 -39.81 -7.86
N VAL A 236 -29.81 -38.61 -8.38
CA VAL A 236 -30.83 -37.83 -9.10
C VAL A 236 -30.46 -37.78 -10.58
N GLU A 237 -31.29 -38.42 -11.39
CA GLU A 237 -31.28 -38.33 -12.85
C GLU A 237 -31.67 -36.91 -13.30
N ARG A 238 -30.94 -36.37 -14.29
CA ARG A 238 -31.24 -35.10 -14.95
C ARG A 238 -32.26 -35.33 -16.07
N PRO A 239 -33.37 -34.58 -16.14
CA PRO A 239 -34.09 -34.37 -17.38
C PRO A 239 -33.58 -33.10 -18.08
N THR A 240 -33.20 -33.25 -19.34
CA THR A 240 -33.03 -32.15 -20.30
C THR A 240 -34.40 -31.61 -20.69
N ALA A 241 -34.65 -30.33 -20.40
CA ALA A 241 -35.74 -29.57 -20.99
C ALA A 241 -35.23 -28.20 -21.43
N GLU A 242 -35.30 -27.97 -22.74
CA GLU A 242 -35.17 -26.67 -23.38
C GLU A 242 -36.30 -25.75 -22.89
N LEU A 243 -35.97 -24.55 -22.44
CA LEU A 243 -36.94 -23.48 -22.22
C LEU A 243 -36.37 -22.17 -22.76
N GLU A 244 -37.00 -21.72 -23.83
CA GLU A 244 -36.86 -20.41 -24.45
C GLU A 244 -37.39 -19.29 -23.52
N GLY A 245 -36.79 -18.11 -23.63
CA GLY A 245 -37.48 -16.82 -23.49
C GLY A 245 -37.84 -16.33 -22.09
N GLY A 246 -36.95 -15.55 -21.47
CA GLY A 246 -37.26 -14.69 -20.31
C GLY A 246 -36.39 -13.42 -20.27
N PRO A 247 -36.93 -12.26 -19.87
CA PRO A 247 -36.29 -10.95 -20.07
C PRO A 247 -35.07 -10.75 -19.18
N ARG A 248 -33.97 -10.28 -19.79
CA ARG A 248 -32.71 -9.95 -19.11
C ARG A 248 -32.88 -8.71 -18.22
N THR A 249 -33.21 -8.92 -16.96
CA THR A 249 -33.01 -7.92 -15.89
C THR A 249 -31.57 -8.00 -15.41
N GLY A 250 -30.64 -7.36 -16.13
CA GLY A 250 -29.21 -7.41 -15.82
C GLY A 250 -28.43 -6.11 -15.99
N ASP A 251 -29.06 -4.99 -16.35
CA ASP A 251 -28.34 -3.75 -16.74
C ASP A 251 -28.44 -2.57 -15.74
N ALA A 252 -28.91 -2.79 -14.51
CA ALA A 252 -29.20 -1.69 -13.57
C ALA A 252 -28.08 -1.31 -12.56
N LEU A 253 -26.85 -1.81 -12.70
CA LEU A 253 -25.72 -1.44 -11.81
C LEU A 253 -24.44 -1.09 -12.60
N ARG A 254 -24.56 -0.37 -13.72
CA ARG A 254 -23.42 0.37 -14.26
C ARG A 254 -23.26 1.67 -13.47
N GLY A 255 -22.53 1.61 -12.37
CA GLY A 255 -22.01 2.82 -11.72
C GLY A 255 -21.17 3.58 -12.74
N ALA A 256 -21.63 4.76 -13.14
CA ALA A 256 -20.79 5.68 -13.92
C ALA A 256 -19.53 5.96 -13.09
N PRO A 257 -18.31 5.86 -13.66
CA PRO A 257 -17.11 6.22 -12.94
C PRO A 257 -17.27 7.67 -12.48
N LEU A 258 -17.26 7.87 -11.15
CA LEU A 258 -17.16 9.19 -10.54
C LEU A 258 -15.77 9.73 -10.90
N ASP A 259 -15.68 10.42 -12.02
CA ASP A 259 -14.52 11.23 -12.35
C ASP A 259 -14.44 12.33 -11.30
N VAL A 260 -13.46 12.22 -10.39
CA VAL A 260 -13.22 13.27 -9.40
C VAL A 260 -12.81 14.52 -10.18
N PRO A 261 -13.59 15.61 -10.14
CA PRO A 261 -13.22 16.82 -10.82
C PRO A 261 -11.90 17.32 -10.23
N ILE A 262 -10.89 17.43 -11.07
CA ILE A 262 -9.63 18.06 -10.72
C ILE A 262 -9.92 19.56 -10.57
N VAL A 263 -9.90 20.05 -9.33
CA VAL A 263 -10.06 21.48 -9.06
C VAL A 263 -8.69 22.12 -9.18
N ASP A 264 -8.50 22.97 -10.18
CA ASP A 264 -7.32 23.85 -10.27
C ASP A 264 -7.44 24.91 -9.18
N CYS A 265 -6.65 24.76 -8.13
CA CYS A 265 -6.67 25.65 -6.96
C CYS A 265 -5.62 26.76 -7.03
N GLY A 266 -4.97 26.96 -8.18
CA GLY A 266 -3.90 27.94 -8.35
C GLY A 266 -2.56 27.48 -7.76
N ALA A 267 -1.73 28.44 -7.36
CA ALA A 267 -0.34 28.25 -6.96
C ALA A 267 -0.15 27.44 -5.65
N ILE A 268 0.71 26.41 -5.65
CA ILE A 268 1.36 25.82 -4.45
C ILE A 268 2.87 26.06 -4.52
N ALA A 269 3.41 26.66 -3.46
CA ALA A 269 4.84 26.72 -3.23
C ALA A 269 5.39 25.31 -2.98
N VAL A 270 6.51 24.98 -3.62
CA VAL A 270 7.31 23.83 -3.19
C VAL A 270 7.70 24.09 -1.74
N VAL A 271 7.22 23.21 -0.86
CA VAL A 271 7.50 23.25 0.56
C VAL A 271 9.02 23.26 0.72
N THR A 272 9.57 24.40 1.15
CA THR A 272 10.94 24.40 1.68
C THR A 272 10.90 23.42 2.85
N PRO A 273 11.76 22.38 2.89
CA PRO A 273 11.67 21.32 3.89
C PRO A 273 11.56 21.99 5.25
N PRO A 274 10.42 21.87 5.96
CA PRO A 274 10.17 22.68 7.14
C PRO A 274 11.15 22.20 8.18
N SER A 275 12.21 22.98 8.42
CA SER A 275 13.28 22.57 9.32
C SER A 275 12.76 22.35 10.73
N GLU A 276 11.62 22.93 11.13
CA GLU A 276 11.13 22.87 12.51
C GLU A 276 9.60 23.05 12.63
N GLN A 277 8.77 22.47 11.74
CA GLN A 277 7.34 22.40 12.08
C GLN A 277 7.15 21.35 13.20
N PRO A 278 6.52 21.70 14.34
CA PRO A 278 6.09 20.73 15.35
C PRO A 278 4.99 19.88 14.71
N GLY A 279 5.38 18.80 14.06
CA GLY A 279 4.50 18.01 13.22
C GLY A 279 4.60 16.55 13.62
N GLY A 280 3.46 15.88 13.78
CA GLY A 280 3.39 14.45 14.06
C GLY A 280 3.93 13.60 12.90
N PRO A 281 3.56 12.31 12.83
CA PRO A 281 4.15 11.38 11.88
C PRO A 281 4.12 11.86 10.43
N ARG A 282 5.23 11.70 9.70
CA ARG A 282 5.37 12.14 8.29
C ARG A 282 6.21 11.16 7.46
N TYR A 283 6.24 11.40 6.15
CA TYR A 283 7.16 10.73 5.23
C TYR A 283 7.71 11.74 4.23
N VAL A 284 9.04 11.93 4.19
CA VAL A 284 9.70 12.90 3.29
C VAL A 284 9.56 12.53 1.81
N PRO A 285 9.84 13.46 0.87
CA PRO A 285 9.78 13.19 -0.56
C PRO A 285 10.69 12.03 -0.98
N HIS A 286 10.13 11.06 -1.71
CA HIS A 286 10.86 9.91 -2.22
C HIS A 286 10.15 9.27 -3.44
N ARG A 287 10.83 8.32 -4.09
CA ARG A 287 10.28 7.47 -5.15
C ARG A 287 10.35 6.02 -4.71
N ASP A 288 9.35 5.23 -5.08
CA ASP A 288 9.22 3.83 -4.68
C ASP A 288 9.93 2.84 -5.61
N GLY A 289 10.39 3.29 -6.78
CA GLY A 289 10.82 2.40 -7.86
C GLY A 289 12.05 1.56 -7.52
N ILE A 290 12.95 2.10 -6.69
CA ILE A 290 14.17 1.39 -6.27
C ILE A 290 13.79 0.60 -5.02
N ALA A 291 13.84 -0.73 -5.10
CA ALA A 291 13.72 -1.58 -3.91
C ALA A 291 14.78 -1.14 -2.89
N SER A 292 14.44 -1.15 -1.60
CA SER A 292 15.26 -0.67 -0.47
C SER A 292 16.59 -1.44 -0.27
N LEU A 293 17.44 -1.53 -1.29
CA LEU A 293 18.72 -2.24 -1.32
C LEU A 293 19.84 -1.45 -0.60
N GLY A 294 19.47 -0.51 0.26
CA GLY A 294 20.39 0.40 0.94
C GLY A 294 21.21 1.26 -0.04
N PRO A 295 22.24 1.97 0.46
CA PRO A 295 23.12 2.81 -0.37
C PRO A 295 23.89 2.04 -1.46
N GLN A 296 23.91 0.70 -1.42
CA GLN A 296 24.59 -0.12 -2.42
C GLN A 296 23.77 -0.35 -3.69
N GLY A 297 22.44 -0.16 -3.65
CA GLY A 297 21.57 -0.26 -4.82
C GLY A 297 21.76 0.85 -5.87
N LEU A 298 22.46 1.94 -5.50
CA LEU A 298 22.71 3.11 -6.37
C LEU A 298 23.58 2.81 -7.60
N PHE A 299 24.33 1.70 -7.62
CA PHE A 299 25.30 1.41 -8.68
C PHE A 299 24.74 0.54 -9.81
N LEU A 300 23.48 0.11 -9.76
CA LEU A 300 22.84 -0.67 -10.81
C LEU A 300 21.75 0.15 -11.50
N PRO A 301 22.10 0.95 -12.52
CA PRO A 301 21.11 1.67 -13.30
C PRO A 301 20.10 0.69 -13.91
N GLY A 302 18.81 0.92 -13.64
CA GLY A 302 17.71 0.27 -14.38
C GLY A 302 17.01 -0.90 -13.68
N ILE A 303 17.36 -1.27 -12.44
CA ILE A 303 16.64 -2.33 -11.73
C ILE A 303 15.53 -1.78 -10.85
N PHE A 304 14.39 -1.51 -11.48
CA PHE A 304 13.16 -1.13 -10.81
C PHE A 304 12.27 -2.37 -10.66
N MET A 305 12.16 -2.91 -9.44
CA MET A 305 11.26 -4.05 -9.13
C MET A 305 9.81 -3.61 -8.89
N ARG A 306 9.60 -2.31 -8.69
CA ARG A 306 8.31 -1.71 -8.38
C ARG A 306 7.98 -0.75 -9.53
N GLU A 307 7.00 -1.13 -10.33
CA GLU A 307 6.50 -0.28 -11.43
C GLU A 307 5.36 0.60 -10.96
N LEU A 308 4.48 0.05 -10.12
CA LEU A 308 3.27 0.69 -9.66
C LEU A 308 3.16 0.57 -8.14
N THR A 309 2.88 1.69 -7.48
CA THR A 309 2.52 1.74 -6.07
C THR A 309 1.00 1.90 -5.98
N ALA A 310 0.37 1.08 -5.16
CA ALA A 310 -1.05 1.16 -4.83
C ALA A 310 -1.22 1.49 -3.34
N VAL A 311 -1.89 2.59 -3.02
CA VAL A 311 -2.15 3.05 -1.66
C VAL A 311 -3.66 3.10 -1.42
N LEU A 312 -4.17 2.28 -0.51
CA LEU A 312 -5.57 2.26 -0.11
C LEU A 312 -5.73 2.83 1.30
N TYR A 313 -6.53 3.88 1.42
CA TYR A 313 -6.82 4.52 2.70
C TYR A 313 -7.92 3.78 3.46
N LEU A 314 -7.64 3.49 4.73
CA LEU A 314 -8.56 2.86 5.68
C LEU A 314 -9.02 3.86 6.75
N ASN A 315 -9.02 5.15 6.42
CA ASN A 315 -9.48 6.23 7.29
C ASN A 315 -11.01 6.25 7.44
N GLU A 316 -11.53 7.18 8.25
CA GLU A 316 -12.96 7.50 8.21
C GLU A 316 -13.39 7.86 6.78
N PRO A 317 -14.54 7.34 6.32
CA PRO A 317 -15.18 7.95 5.16
C PRO A 317 -15.53 9.38 5.55
N LEU A 318 -15.21 10.34 4.68
CA LEU A 318 -15.68 11.70 4.87
C LEU A 318 -17.17 11.79 4.53
N GLU A 319 -17.83 12.80 5.07
CA GLU A 319 -19.20 13.14 4.69
C GLU A 319 -19.32 13.23 3.16
N SER A 320 -20.42 12.75 2.60
CA SER A 320 -20.63 12.72 1.15
C SER A 320 -20.94 14.12 0.63
N PRO A 321 -20.26 14.64 -0.41
CA PRO A 321 -19.22 13.99 -1.21
C PRO A 321 -17.80 14.09 -0.60
N PRO A 322 -16.90 13.12 -0.88
CA PRO A 322 -15.52 13.20 -0.42
C PRO A 322 -14.85 14.48 -0.91
N PRO A 323 -13.87 15.03 -0.15
CA PRO A 323 -13.16 16.22 -0.57
C PRO A 323 -12.51 15.97 -1.93
N PRO A 324 -12.57 16.96 -2.83
CA PRO A 324 -12.01 16.82 -4.16
C PRO A 324 -10.50 16.59 -4.06
N VAL A 325 -9.96 15.89 -5.06
CA VAL A 325 -8.51 15.88 -5.27
C VAL A 325 -8.11 17.28 -5.71
N VAL A 326 -7.25 17.91 -4.92
CA VAL A 326 -6.81 19.28 -5.15
C VAL A 326 -5.55 19.22 -5.98
N THR A 327 -5.59 19.81 -7.18
CA THR A 327 -4.38 19.99 -8.01
C THR A 327 -4.00 21.45 -8.00
N CYS A 328 -2.73 21.71 -7.75
CA CYS A 328 -2.19 23.04 -7.76
C CYS A 328 -0.97 23.11 -8.67
N ARG A 329 -0.86 24.21 -9.39
CA ARG A 329 0.33 24.49 -10.20
C ARG A 329 1.46 24.94 -9.29
N ALA A 330 2.69 24.55 -9.61
CA ALA A 330 3.87 25.01 -8.88
C ALA A 330 4.14 26.49 -9.19
N GLU A 331 3.36 27.39 -8.60
CA GLU A 331 3.59 28.83 -8.62
C GLU A 331 3.92 29.29 -7.19
N ARG A 332 4.70 30.37 -7.05
CA ARG A 332 5.17 30.86 -5.75
C ARG A 332 4.01 31.37 -4.89
N GLY A 333 3.48 30.55 -3.98
CA GLY A 333 2.47 30.96 -2.99
C GLY A 333 1.98 29.79 -2.13
N ALA A 334 1.87 29.96 -0.80
CA ALA A 334 1.64 28.86 0.12
C ALA A 334 0.15 28.63 0.41
N ARG A 335 -0.35 27.42 0.09
CA ARG A 335 -1.46 26.81 0.81
C ARG A 335 -0.88 25.70 1.67
N LEU A 336 -1.23 25.67 2.96
CA LEU A 336 -0.91 24.54 3.83
C LEU A 336 -1.71 23.34 3.34
N ALA A 337 -1.00 22.29 2.92
CA ALA A 337 -1.63 21.01 2.65
C ALA A 337 -2.33 20.50 3.92
N ALA A 338 -3.47 19.84 3.74
CA ALA A 338 -4.19 19.22 4.84
C ALA A 338 -3.32 18.16 5.50
N ALA A 339 -3.36 18.10 6.83
CA ALA A 339 -2.54 17.20 7.63
C ALA A 339 -2.72 15.73 7.20
N GLY A 340 -1.60 15.01 7.08
CA GLY A 340 -1.61 13.60 6.66
C GLY A 340 -1.95 13.36 5.19
N SER A 341 -2.07 14.40 4.36
CA SER A 341 -2.27 14.23 2.91
C SER A 341 -1.04 13.65 2.24
N LEU A 342 -1.28 12.84 1.19
CA LEU A 342 -0.26 12.43 0.24
C LEU A 342 -0.10 13.53 -0.80
N LEU A 343 1.14 14.01 -0.98
CA LEU A 343 1.47 14.90 -2.08
C LEU A 343 2.13 14.11 -3.20
N ILE A 344 1.67 14.31 -4.42
CA ILE A 344 2.25 13.78 -5.65
C ILE A 344 2.87 14.93 -6.43
N TYR A 345 4.17 14.86 -6.70
CA TYR A 345 4.91 15.85 -7.47
C TYR A 345 4.99 15.40 -8.93
N VAL A 346 4.29 16.11 -9.81
CA VAL A 346 4.16 15.75 -11.23
C VAL A 346 5.18 16.52 -12.06
N GLY A 347 5.84 15.82 -12.99
CA GLY A 347 6.80 16.42 -13.91
C GLY A 347 8.10 16.87 -13.24
N THR A 348 8.53 16.18 -12.18
CA THR A 348 9.85 16.40 -11.56
C THR A 348 10.98 15.89 -12.45
N ASP A 349 12.13 16.55 -12.39
CA ASP A 349 13.39 16.06 -12.95
C ASP A 349 13.79 14.71 -12.33
N ALA A 350 14.45 13.86 -13.12
CA ALA A 350 14.84 12.51 -12.70
C ALA A 350 15.73 12.48 -11.45
N GLY A 351 16.53 13.53 -11.23
CA GLY A 351 17.41 13.68 -10.06
C GLY A 351 16.78 14.44 -8.88
N ASP A 352 15.57 14.96 -9.03
CA ASP A 352 14.93 15.73 -7.97
C ASP A 352 14.45 14.81 -6.84
N THR A 353 14.92 15.06 -5.62
CA THR A 353 14.56 14.34 -4.40
C THR A 353 13.75 15.20 -3.43
N THR A 354 13.37 16.40 -3.83
CA THR A 354 12.77 17.44 -2.97
C THR A 354 11.43 17.94 -3.50
N GLY A 355 11.16 17.75 -4.79
CA GLY A 355 9.96 18.24 -5.46
C GLY A 355 10.08 19.67 -5.98
N VAL A 356 11.25 20.31 -5.86
CA VAL A 356 11.49 21.69 -6.32
C VAL A 356 11.33 21.88 -7.83
N THR A 357 11.49 20.82 -8.60
CA THR A 357 11.38 20.85 -10.07
C THR A 357 10.00 20.44 -10.56
N ALA A 358 9.07 20.12 -9.65
CA ALA A 358 7.73 19.69 -10.02
C ALA A 358 7.00 20.78 -10.81
N SER A 359 6.36 20.40 -11.92
CA SER A 359 5.48 21.26 -12.69
C SER A 359 4.14 21.52 -12.00
N SER A 360 3.66 20.55 -11.22
CA SER A 360 2.46 20.66 -10.39
C SER A 360 2.52 19.73 -9.20
N VAL A 361 1.77 20.06 -8.14
CA VAL A 361 1.61 19.23 -6.95
C VAL A 361 0.15 18.86 -6.79
N VAL A 362 -0.11 17.57 -6.60
CA VAL A 362 -1.46 17.04 -6.37
C VAL A 362 -1.56 16.62 -4.92
N GLU A 363 -2.50 17.21 -4.20
CA GLU A 363 -2.79 16.91 -2.81
C GLU A 363 -3.96 15.94 -2.71
N ILE A 364 -3.73 14.82 -2.02
CA ILE A 364 -4.71 13.74 -1.86
C ILE A 364 -4.95 13.52 -0.37
N ALA A 365 -6.14 13.93 0.09
CA ALA A 365 -6.59 13.67 1.44
C ALA A 365 -6.73 12.15 1.70
N PRO A 366 -6.38 11.67 2.91
CA PRO A 366 -6.46 10.25 3.27
C PRO A 366 -7.90 9.87 3.63
N VAL A 367 -8.76 9.69 2.63
CA VAL A 367 -10.19 9.39 2.81
C VAL A 367 -10.43 7.88 2.81
N GLY A 368 -11.20 7.34 3.75
CA GLY A 368 -11.53 5.92 3.78
C GLY A 368 -12.11 5.41 2.45
N GLY A 369 -11.55 4.31 1.93
CA GLY A 369 -11.95 3.70 0.66
C GLY A 369 -11.36 4.37 -0.59
N ARG A 370 -10.55 5.42 -0.45
CA ARG A 370 -9.80 6.04 -1.55
C ARG A 370 -8.56 5.19 -1.89
N LEU A 371 -8.45 4.81 -3.15
CA LEU A 371 -7.30 4.15 -3.74
C LEU A 371 -6.51 5.14 -4.60
N VAL A 372 -5.20 5.17 -4.42
CA VAL A 372 -4.27 5.94 -5.25
C VAL A 372 -3.29 4.98 -5.92
N LEU A 373 -3.17 5.05 -7.24
CA LEU A 373 -2.20 4.29 -8.02
C LEU A 373 -1.23 5.27 -8.68
N PHE A 374 0.07 5.01 -8.67
CA PHE A 374 1.05 5.87 -9.36
C PHE A 374 2.33 5.13 -9.78
N ASP A 375 3.02 5.66 -10.80
CA ASP A 375 4.31 5.15 -11.28
C ASP A 375 5.36 5.28 -10.18
N SER A 376 5.71 4.16 -9.55
CA SER A 376 6.69 4.12 -8.45
C SER A 376 8.02 4.73 -8.85
N ARG A 377 8.38 4.70 -10.13
CA ARG A 377 9.72 5.04 -10.62
C ARG A 377 9.89 6.51 -10.94
N THR A 378 8.82 7.17 -11.38
CA THR A 378 8.88 8.54 -11.88
C THR A 378 8.22 9.53 -10.92
N ILE A 379 7.14 9.10 -10.24
CA ILE A 379 6.40 9.96 -9.33
C ILE A 379 7.15 10.08 -7.99
N LEU A 380 7.63 11.29 -7.73
CA LEU A 380 8.07 11.70 -6.40
C LEU A 380 6.82 11.98 -5.56
N HIS A 381 6.83 11.54 -4.31
CA HIS A 381 5.70 11.74 -3.41
C HIS A 381 6.13 11.86 -1.95
N GLU A 382 5.31 12.50 -1.12
CA GLU A 382 5.52 12.63 0.32
C GLU A 382 4.21 12.51 1.10
N VAL A 383 4.29 12.28 2.41
CA VAL A 383 3.15 12.34 3.33
C VAL A 383 3.38 13.51 4.27
N THR A 384 2.51 14.51 4.17
CA THR A 384 2.54 15.69 5.05
C THR A 384 2.37 15.28 6.52
N PRO A 385 2.92 16.05 7.47
CA PRO A 385 2.78 15.74 8.88
C PRO A 385 1.33 15.52 9.29
N HIS A 386 1.08 14.37 9.91
CA HIS A 386 -0.22 14.06 10.50
C HIS A 386 -0.29 14.69 11.89
N THR A 387 -1.12 15.72 12.04
CA THR A 387 -1.20 16.54 13.27
C THR A 387 -2.53 16.41 14.01
N ASN A 388 -3.48 15.60 13.51
CA ASN A 388 -4.77 15.42 14.17
C ASN A 388 -4.66 14.39 15.32
N PRO A 389 -4.81 14.79 16.60
CA PRO A 389 -4.73 13.86 17.73
C PRO A 389 -5.98 13.01 17.96
N HIS A 390 -7.06 13.31 17.23
CA HIS A 390 -8.35 12.64 17.35
C HIS A 390 -8.59 11.57 16.31
N ALA A 391 -7.74 11.47 15.29
CA ALA A 391 -7.88 10.50 14.23
C ALA A 391 -6.52 9.92 13.85
N ASP A 392 -6.47 8.62 13.60
CA ASP A 392 -5.30 7.98 13.00
C ASP A 392 -5.39 8.07 11.47
N ARG A 393 -4.24 8.20 10.80
CA ARG A 393 -4.16 7.96 9.35
C ARG A 393 -3.64 6.57 9.10
N ILE A 394 -4.43 5.78 8.37
CA ILE A 394 -4.16 4.36 8.12
C ILE A 394 -4.17 4.12 6.62
N ALA A 395 -3.08 3.59 6.10
CA ALA A 395 -2.92 3.29 4.68
C ALA A 395 -2.37 1.87 4.50
N LEU A 396 -2.93 1.13 3.55
CA LEU A 396 -2.44 -0.16 3.10
C LEU A 396 -1.76 0.03 1.74
N THR A 397 -0.46 -0.23 1.67
CA THR A 397 0.36 -0.04 0.47
C THR A 397 0.82 -1.37 -0.11
N LEU A 398 0.63 -1.55 -1.42
CA LEU A 398 1.08 -2.73 -2.18
C LEU A 398 1.90 -2.28 -3.39
N TRP A 399 2.93 -3.05 -3.76
CA TRP A 399 3.75 -2.77 -4.94
C TRP A 399 3.56 -3.84 -6.03
N ILE A 400 3.41 -3.38 -7.27
CA ILE A 400 3.21 -4.22 -8.45
C ILE A 400 4.34 -3.92 -9.45
N GLY A 401 4.84 -4.97 -10.11
CA GLY A 401 5.91 -4.88 -11.10
C GLY A 401 6.97 -5.96 -10.94
N GLY A 402 7.97 -5.91 -11.82
CA GLY A 402 9.12 -6.82 -11.79
C GLY A 402 8.79 -8.28 -12.08
N PRO A 403 9.83 -9.11 -12.31
CA PRO A 403 9.66 -10.55 -12.47
C PRO A 403 9.08 -11.18 -11.19
N HIS A 404 8.26 -12.20 -11.35
CA HIS A 404 7.68 -13.01 -10.26
C HIS A 404 8.16 -14.47 -10.28
N ASN A 405 9.10 -14.81 -11.17
CA ASN A 405 9.77 -16.10 -11.19
C ASN A 405 11.18 -15.98 -11.80
N LEU A 406 12.01 -17.00 -11.62
CA LEU A 406 13.40 -17.00 -12.11
C LEU A 406 13.48 -16.87 -13.64
N THR A 407 12.54 -17.48 -14.37
CA THR A 407 12.52 -17.41 -15.84
C THR A 407 12.33 -15.98 -16.32
N THR A 408 11.34 -15.28 -15.76
CA THR A 408 11.06 -13.87 -16.06
C THR A 408 12.20 -12.96 -15.62
N LEU A 409 12.86 -13.28 -14.49
CA LEU A 409 14.06 -12.56 -14.04
C LEU A 409 15.23 -12.73 -15.02
N LEU A 410 15.50 -13.95 -15.48
CA LEU A 410 16.58 -14.22 -16.44
C LEU A 410 16.30 -13.58 -17.81
N GLN A 411 15.05 -13.64 -18.29
CA GLN A 411 14.62 -12.93 -19.49
C GLN A 411 14.82 -11.42 -19.35
N TRP A 412 14.45 -10.88 -18.19
CA TRP A 412 14.59 -9.47 -17.87
C TRP A 412 16.08 -9.03 -17.81
N ILE A 413 16.95 -9.83 -17.18
CA ILE A 413 18.41 -9.61 -17.18
C ILE A 413 18.97 -9.68 -18.60
N GLY A 414 18.54 -10.66 -19.40
CA GLY A 414 18.94 -10.81 -20.80
C GLY A 414 18.59 -9.57 -21.63
N ARG A 415 17.42 -8.98 -21.42
CA ARG A 415 16.97 -7.75 -22.10
C ARG A 415 17.86 -6.55 -21.74
N LEU A 416 18.23 -6.38 -20.48
CA LEU A 416 19.16 -5.33 -20.07
C LEU A 416 20.52 -5.48 -20.75
N ALA A 417 21.05 -6.70 -20.83
CA ALA A 417 22.33 -6.96 -21.48
C ALA A 417 22.32 -6.61 -22.97
N VAL A 418 21.19 -6.80 -23.67
CA VAL A 418 21.03 -6.43 -25.09
C VAL A 418 20.86 -4.91 -25.26
N SER A 419 20.07 -4.28 -24.40
CA SER A 419 19.74 -2.85 -24.49
C SER A 419 20.93 -1.95 -24.13
N CYS A 420 21.85 -2.43 -23.30
CA CYS A 420 23.07 -1.73 -22.93
C CYS A 420 24.22 -1.89 -23.94
N ARG A 421 23.97 -2.37 -25.18
CA ARG A 421 24.99 -2.33 -26.24
C ARG A 421 25.39 -0.87 -26.46
N PRO A 422 26.63 -0.51 -26.14
CA PRO A 422 26.97 0.88 -26.08
C PRO A 422 26.99 1.47 -27.50
N ALA A 423 26.48 2.70 -27.65
CA ALA A 423 26.28 3.34 -28.95
C ALA A 423 27.55 3.45 -29.81
N TRP A 424 28.74 3.29 -29.23
CA TRP A 424 30.02 3.26 -29.97
C TRP A 424 30.26 1.93 -30.71
N ALA A 425 29.51 0.87 -30.42
CA ALA A 425 29.60 -0.41 -31.13
C ALA A 425 28.87 -0.40 -32.49
N SER A 426 28.03 0.61 -32.77
CA SER A 426 27.52 0.87 -34.11
C SER A 426 28.44 1.83 -34.83
N GLY A 427 29.54 1.31 -35.39
CA GLY A 427 30.44 2.09 -36.24
C GLY A 427 29.72 2.62 -37.47
N ARG A 428 29.19 3.84 -37.37
CA ARG A 428 28.85 4.72 -38.49
C ARG A 428 29.58 6.04 -38.32
#